data_AF-A0A7X1ZQI6-F1
#
_entry.id   AF-A0A7X1ZQI6-F1
#
_cell.length_a   1.000
_cell.length_b   1.000
_cell.length_c   1.000
_cell.angle_alpha   90.00
_cell.angle_beta   90.00
_cell.angle_gamma   90.00
#
_symmetry.space_group_name_H-M   'P 1'
#
loop_
_entity.id
_entity.type
_entity.pdbx_description
1 polymer ?
#
loop_
_entity_poly.entity_id
_entity_poly.type
_entity_poly.pdbx_seq_one_letter_code
_entity_poly.pdbx_strand_id
1 'polypeptide(L)'
;MKKKLSISFLIIITVFFLIGGRKKEKNKVPPGYKKWLEEEVVYIMAPIEREVFLKLETDRERDLFQDAFWKQRDPTQGTPTNEFRQEHYRRINYANHFFGRGIPKLGWRTDRGRVYIILGAPNDIQRFEGRTTVYGTVIWFYQGLTEFGLPPGFHLVFFQEGGFGEFKLYSPLKDGPQALMTSYWGDPLDYLTAYNELREMEPELAQVSLSLIPGEGGATFIGRPSLSSDLLIQRVETTAIRQIEERYAKKFLEYKDIVEVEYTANYIDSDSLVKVIKDRSGFYFVHYAIELAKLSVGQYENKYYANLKLNGTVSNLEGKNIYQFEKNISLDLDEERIKSIRRQPLLIQDMFPLIPV
;
A
#
# COMPACT_ATOMS: atom_id res chain seq x y z
N MET A 1 -8.94 90.25 29.86
CA MET A 1 -8.02 89.17 30.31
C MET A 1 -8.19 87.96 29.40
N LYS A 2 -7.06 87.38 28.98
CA LYS A 2 -6.90 86.57 27.76
C LYS A 2 -7.53 85.17 27.87
N LYS A 3 -8.31 84.79 26.85
CA LYS A 3 -8.77 83.41 26.58
C LYS A 3 -7.54 82.51 26.41
N LYS A 4 -7.40 81.46 27.23
CA LYS A 4 -6.44 80.37 26.98
C LYS A 4 -7.17 79.25 26.26
N LEU A 5 -6.81 79.09 24.99
CA LEU A 5 -7.19 78.00 24.10
C LEU A 5 -6.50 76.73 24.61
N SER A 6 -7.26 75.73 25.07
CA SER A 6 -6.73 74.41 25.41
C SER A 6 -6.91 73.51 24.19
N ILE A 7 -5.80 73.20 23.52
CA ILE A 7 -5.76 72.25 22.40
C ILE A 7 -5.56 70.87 23.02
N SER A 8 -6.61 70.05 23.03
CA SER A 8 -6.53 68.63 23.38
C SER A 8 -6.08 67.85 22.15
N PHE A 9 -4.92 67.20 22.23
CA PHE A 9 -4.43 66.27 21.23
C PHE A 9 -4.97 64.88 21.57
N LEU A 10 -5.93 64.38 20.80
CA LEU A 10 -6.47 63.03 20.95
C LEU A 10 -5.51 62.05 20.26
N ILE A 11 -4.66 61.36 21.04
CA ILE A 11 -3.85 60.25 20.55
C ILE A 11 -4.77 59.04 20.38
N ILE A 12 -5.12 58.72 19.13
CA ILE A 12 -5.77 57.46 18.77
C ILE A 12 -4.69 56.37 18.81
N ILE A 13 -4.65 55.58 19.89
CA ILE A 13 -3.92 54.31 19.93
C ILE A 13 -4.77 53.29 19.16
N THR A 14 -4.39 53.03 17.92
CA THR A 14 -4.92 51.91 17.14
C THR A 14 -4.25 50.63 17.65
N VAL A 15 -4.94 49.90 18.55
CA VAL A 15 -4.53 48.56 18.93
C VAL A 15 -4.77 47.63 17.74
N PHE A 16 -3.72 47.34 16.98
CA PHE A 16 -3.73 46.21 16.05
C PHE A 16 -3.87 44.93 16.88
N PHE A 17 -5.07 44.37 16.93
CA PHE A 17 -5.24 42.95 17.25
C PHE A 17 -4.51 42.17 16.16
N LEU A 18 -3.26 41.79 16.43
CA LEU A 18 -2.61 40.71 15.73
C LEU A 18 -3.47 39.48 15.94
N ILE A 19 -4.32 39.17 14.95
CA ILE A 19 -4.85 37.82 14.76
C ILE A 19 -3.61 36.98 14.46
N GLY A 20 -2.98 36.49 15.53
CA GLY A 20 -1.97 35.46 15.45
C GLY A 20 -2.65 34.25 14.83
N GLY A 21 -2.53 34.12 13.51
CA GLY A 21 -2.72 32.85 12.85
C GLY A 21 -1.78 31.88 13.56
N ARG A 22 -2.33 31.03 14.42
CA ARG A 22 -1.64 29.82 14.86
C ARG A 22 -1.23 29.14 13.56
N LYS A 23 0.05 29.24 13.19
CA LYS A 23 0.68 28.20 12.37
C LYS A 23 0.32 26.92 13.11
N LYS A 24 -0.62 26.12 12.59
CA LYS A 24 -0.80 24.74 13.03
C LYS A 24 0.62 24.18 13.01
N GLU A 25 1.19 23.96 14.19
CA GLU A 25 2.42 23.19 14.27
C GLU A 25 2.14 21.93 13.46
N LYS A 26 3.02 21.59 12.51
CA LYS A 26 2.91 20.33 11.78
C LYS A 26 2.69 19.26 12.83
N ASN A 27 1.48 18.69 12.87
CA ASN A 27 1.10 17.68 13.86
C ASN A 27 2.20 16.63 13.86
N LYS A 28 3.05 16.64 14.88
CA LYS A 28 4.12 15.66 15.00
C LYS A 28 3.41 14.34 15.29
N VAL A 29 3.45 13.43 14.32
CA VAL A 29 2.92 12.07 14.48
C VAL A 29 3.53 11.47 15.76
N PRO A 30 2.72 11.02 16.73
CA PRO A 30 3.24 10.47 17.97
C PRO A 30 4.18 9.28 17.72
N PRO A 31 5.13 8.99 18.64
CA PRO A 31 6.19 7.99 18.40
C PRO A 31 5.68 6.60 18.00
N GLY A 32 4.57 6.13 18.57
CA GLY A 32 3.98 4.82 18.24
C GLY A 32 3.51 4.74 16.79
N TYR A 33 2.73 5.72 16.34
CA TYR A 33 2.28 5.82 14.95
C TYR A 33 3.42 6.03 13.97
N LYS A 34 4.45 6.77 14.37
CA LYS A 34 5.65 6.96 13.56
C LYS A 34 6.37 5.63 13.35
N LYS A 35 6.55 4.84 14.41
CA LYS A 35 7.15 3.50 14.32
C LYS A 35 6.33 2.59 13.42
N TRP A 36 5.02 2.56 13.59
CA TRP A 36 4.13 1.78 12.72
C TRP A 36 4.33 2.14 11.25
N LEU A 37 4.27 3.44 10.93
CA LEU A 37 4.38 3.99 9.58
C LEU A 37 5.76 3.79 8.92
N GLU A 38 6.83 3.96 9.69
CA GLU A 38 8.21 4.00 9.18
C GLU A 38 8.94 2.67 9.28
N GLU A 39 8.48 1.77 10.14
CA GLU A 39 9.16 0.49 10.40
C GLU A 39 8.25 -0.70 10.12
N GLU A 40 7.04 -0.71 10.67
CA GLU A 40 6.22 -1.92 10.67
C GLU A 40 5.56 -2.15 9.31
N VAL A 41 5.02 -1.12 8.66
CA VAL A 41 4.27 -1.31 7.39
C VAL A 41 4.97 -0.70 6.17
N VAL A 42 6.21 -0.25 6.31
CA VAL A 42 6.96 0.50 5.29
C VAL A 42 7.05 -0.20 3.93
N TYR A 43 7.10 -1.53 3.89
CA TYR A 43 7.23 -2.31 2.65
C TYR A 43 5.89 -2.75 2.04
N ILE A 44 4.80 -2.59 2.77
CA ILE A 44 3.46 -3.03 2.35
C ILE A 44 2.49 -1.85 2.21
N MET A 45 2.90 -0.65 2.61
CA MET A 45 2.11 0.57 2.55
C MET A 45 2.29 1.27 1.19
N ALA A 46 1.18 1.59 0.55
CA ALA A 46 1.13 2.37 -0.67
C ALA A 46 1.47 3.85 -0.41
N PRO A 47 2.04 4.56 -1.41
CA PRO A 47 2.34 5.99 -1.26
C PRO A 47 1.12 6.83 -0.86
N ILE A 48 -0.05 6.55 -1.46
CA ILE A 48 -1.30 7.26 -1.15
C ILE A 48 -1.79 6.99 0.29
N GLU A 49 -1.65 5.76 0.80
CA GLU A 49 -1.99 5.43 2.19
C GLU A 49 -1.11 6.22 3.16
N ARG A 50 0.19 6.33 2.86
CA ARG A 50 1.13 7.13 3.65
C ARG A 50 0.72 8.61 3.67
N GLU A 51 0.39 9.17 2.52
CA GLU A 51 -0.06 10.56 2.41
C GLU A 51 -1.35 10.82 3.20
N VAL A 52 -2.32 9.90 3.12
CA VAL A 52 -3.58 9.99 3.87
C VAL A 52 -3.30 9.92 5.37
N PHE A 53 -2.49 8.96 5.82
CA PHE A 53 -2.15 8.79 7.23
C PHE A 53 -1.48 10.03 7.84
N LEU A 54 -0.59 10.69 7.09
CA LEU A 54 0.10 11.91 7.53
C LEU A 54 -0.83 13.14 7.64
N LYS A 55 -2.00 13.12 6.98
CA LYS A 55 -3.01 14.18 7.07
C LYS A 55 -3.95 14.02 8.27
N LEU A 56 -3.95 12.87 8.94
CA LEU A 56 -4.79 12.60 10.10
C LEU A 56 -4.33 13.42 11.30
N GLU A 57 -5.27 14.10 11.97
CA GLU A 57 -4.97 15.04 13.03
C GLU A 57 -4.99 14.36 14.40
N THR A 58 -5.96 13.45 14.61
CA THR A 58 -6.21 12.80 15.90
C THR A 58 -5.68 11.38 15.98
N ASP A 59 -5.41 10.90 17.19
CA ASP A 59 -5.00 9.52 17.44
C ASP A 59 -6.11 8.53 17.07
N ARG A 60 -7.38 8.88 17.36
CA ARG A 60 -8.55 8.09 16.95
C ARG A 60 -8.63 7.87 15.45
N GLU A 61 -8.41 8.91 14.64
CA GLU A 61 -8.37 8.77 13.18
C GLU A 61 -7.26 7.82 12.73
N ARG A 62 -6.08 7.87 13.39
CA ARG A 62 -4.95 7.00 13.07
C ARG A 62 -5.23 5.55 13.43
N ASP A 63 -5.80 5.29 14.60
CA ASP A 63 -6.21 3.94 15.02
C ASP A 63 -7.20 3.33 14.02
N LEU A 64 -8.22 4.10 13.64
CA LEU A 64 -9.22 3.68 12.64
C LEU A 64 -8.58 3.40 11.28
N PHE A 65 -7.60 4.21 10.87
CA PHE A 65 -6.87 3.97 9.64
C PHE A 65 -6.04 2.69 9.71
N GLN A 66 -5.36 2.41 10.83
CA GLN A 66 -4.61 1.16 11.01
C GLN A 66 -5.53 -0.07 10.91
N ASP A 67 -6.71 -0.01 11.51
CA ASP A 67 -7.69 -1.08 11.43
C ASP A 67 -8.16 -1.29 9.98
N ALA A 68 -8.52 -0.21 9.27
CA ALA A 68 -8.92 -0.29 7.87
C ALA A 68 -7.78 -0.81 6.97
N PHE A 69 -6.54 -0.38 7.23
CA PHE A 69 -5.34 -0.82 6.53
C PHE A 69 -5.15 -2.34 6.60
N TRP A 70 -5.32 -2.92 7.78
CA TRP A 70 -5.20 -4.36 7.96
C TRP A 70 -6.40 -5.11 7.38
N LYS A 71 -7.63 -4.62 7.59
CA LYS A 71 -8.84 -5.24 7.06
C LYS A 71 -8.85 -5.35 5.53
N GLN A 72 -8.33 -4.34 4.83
CA GLN A 72 -8.20 -4.39 3.38
C GLN A 72 -7.24 -5.50 2.89
N ARG A 73 -6.30 -5.91 3.73
CA ARG A 73 -5.31 -6.96 3.46
C ARG A 73 -5.70 -8.31 4.08
N ASP A 74 -6.89 -8.42 4.66
CA ASP A 74 -7.39 -9.65 5.25
C ASP A 74 -7.90 -10.61 4.16
N PRO A 75 -7.25 -11.78 3.96
CA PRO A 75 -7.74 -12.77 3.00
C PRO A 75 -9.05 -13.43 3.47
N THR A 76 -9.31 -13.45 4.78
CA THR A 76 -10.40 -14.20 5.41
C THR A 76 -11.15 -13.33 6.41
N GLN A 77 -11.87 -12.34 5.90
CA GLN A 77 -12.70 -11.40 6.67
C GLN A 77 -13.74 -12.05 7.63
N GLY A 78 -13.96 -13.37 7.52
CA GLY A 78 -14.83 -14.14 8.41
C GLY A 78 -14.16 -14.67 9.68
N THR A 79 -12.84 -14.58 9.84
CA THR A 79 -12.14 -14.97 11.07
C THR A 79 -11.94 -13.77 12.00
N PRO A 80 -11.91 -13.97 13.34
CA PRO A 80 -11.62 -12.87 14.27
C PRO A 80 -10.20 -12.31 14.13
N THR A 81 -9.33 -13.03 13.43
CA THR A 81 -7.90 -12.79 13.39
C THR A 81 -7.42 -12.61 11.97
N ASN A 82 -6.87 -11.44 11.66
CA ASN A 82 -6.27 -11.19 10.36
C ASN A 82 -4.96 -11.99 10.18
N GLU A 83 -5.01 -13.03 9.36
CA GLU A 83 -3.90 -13.96 9.13
C GLU A 83 -2.72 -13.27 8.43
N PHE A 84 -3.02 -12.35 7.50
CA PHE A 84 -1.99 -11.56 6.80
C PHE A 84 -1.19 -10.70 7.78
N ARG A 85 -1.86 -10.02 8.71
CA ARG A 85 -1.23 -9.21 9.76
C ARG A 85 -0.32 -10.06 10.63
N GLN A 86 -0.79 -11.23 11.08
CA GLN A 86 0.03 -12.14 11.89
C GLN A 86 1.28 -12.60 11.14
N GLU A 87 1.10 -13.05 9.91
CA GLU A 87 2.19 -13.50 9.06
C GLU A 87 3.19 -12.38 8.78
N HIS A 88 2.73 -11.16 8.52
CA HIS A 88 3.58 -9.99 8.32
C HIS A 88 4.47 -9.70 9.54
N TYR A 89 3.90 -9.64 10.74
CA TYR A 89 4.69 -9.46 11.96
C TYR A 89 5.60 -10.66 12.25
N ARG A 90 5.19 -11.89 11.92
CA ARG A 90 6.05 -13.08 11.99
C ARG A 90 7.28 -12.92 11.09
N ARG A 91 7.10 -12.42 9.86
CA ARG A 91 8.20 -12.16 8.91
C ARG A 91 9.14 -11.04 9.39
N ILE A 92 8.61 -9.97 9.97
CA ILE A 92 9.44 -8.91 10.58
C ILE A 92 10.30 -9.47 11.70
N ASN A 93 9.71 -10.26 12.61
CA ASN A 93 10.42 -10.87 13.72
C ASN A 93 11.50 -11.84 13.23
N TYR A 94 11.17 -12.67 12.23
CA TYR A 94 12.13 -13.54 11.58
C TYR A 94 13.29 -12.74 10.98
N ALA A 95 12.99 -11.69 10.20
CA ALA A 95 14.00 -10.86 9.57
C ALA A 95 14.93 -10.23 10.60
N ASN A 96 14.38 -9.66 11.68
CA ASN A 96 15.18 -9.08 12.76
C ASN A 96 16.06 -10.12 13.47
N HIS A 97 15.54 -11.32 13.69
CA HIS A 97 16.25 -12.37 14.39
C HIS A 97 17.40 -12.99 13.57
N PHE A 98 17.20 -13.17 12.25
CA PHE A 98 18.14 -13.89 11.39
C PHE A 98 19.03 -12.98 10.54
N PHE A 99 18.51 -11.84 10.08
CA PHE A 99 19.24 -10.95 9.17
C PHE A 99 19.85 -9.72 9.85
N GLY A 100 19.49 -9.43 11.10
CA GLY A 100 20.09 -8.34 11.89
C GLY A 100 21.33 -8.73 12.69
N ARG A 101 21.73 -10.01 12.70
CA ARG A 101 22.87 -10.47 13.49
C ARG A 101 24.20 -10.03 12.87
N GLY A 102 25.09 -9.48 13.69
CA GLY A 102 26.45 -9.12 13.27
C GLY A 102 26.58 -7.82 12.48
N ILE A 103 25.51 -7.02 12.39
CA ILE A 103 25.51 -5.70 11.71
C ILE A 103 24.83 -4.64 12.59
N PRO A 104 25.14 -3.33 12.41
CA PRO A 104 24.53 -2.25 13.20
C PRO A 104 23.04 -1.98 12.90
N LYS A 105 22.49 -2.56 11.82
CA LYS A 105 21.10 -2.33 11.38
C LYS A 105 20.18 -3.43 11.88
N LEU A 106 18.91 -3.08 12.11
CA LEU A 106 17.85 -4.06 12.34
C LEU A 106 17.62 -4.90 11.08
N GLY A 107 17.32 -6.19 11.25
CA GLY A 107 17.22 -7.13 10.14
C GLY A 107 16.13 -6.77 9.13
N TRP A 108 15.02 -6.14 9.55
CA TRP A 108 13.98 -5.66 8.64
C TRP A 108 14.51 -4.62 7.63
N ARG A 109 15.54 -3.85 7.98
CA ARG A 109 16.16 -2.83 7.10
C ARG A 109 17.15 -3.42 6.09
N THR A 110 17.44 -4.71 6.19
CA THR A 110 18.37 -5.37 5.27
C THR A 110 17.68 -5.79 3.99
N ASP A 111 18.43 -5.94 2.91
CA ASP A 111 17.85 -6.37 1.62
C ASP A 111 17.18 -7.75 1.73
N ARG A 112 17.83 -8.70 2.43
CA ARG A 112 17.22 -10.02 2.73
C ARG A 112 15.96 -9.88 3.58
N GLY A 113 15.98 -9.04 4.60
CA GLY A 113 14.82 -8.80 5.46
C GLY A 113 13.65 -8.17 4.72
N ARG A 114 13.93 -7.16 3.90
CA ARG A 114 12.94 -6.51 3.04
C ARG A 114 12.27 -7.51 2.10
N VAL A 115 13.07 -8.29 1.36
CA VAL A 115 12.53 -9.32 0.44
C VAL A 115 11.73 -10.37 1.20
N TYR A 116 12.22 -10.83 2.35
CA TYR A 116 11.52 -11.83 3.18
C TYR A 116 10.20 -11.31 3.72
N ILE A 117 10.11 -10.03 4.09
CA ILE A 117 8.84 -9.42 4.53
C ILE A 117 7.85 -9.37 3.37
N ILE A 118 8.29 -8.93 2.18
CA ILE A 118 7.43 -8.77 1.00
C ILE A 118 6.96 -10.13 0.47
N LEU A 119 7.88 -11.04 0.16
CA LEU A 119 7.58 -12.30 -0.53
C LEU A 119 7.37 -13.48 0.42
N GLY A 120 7.90 -13.40 1.64
CA GLY A 120 7.94 -14.54 2.56
C GLY A 120 9.16 -15.43 2.34
N ALA A 121 9.07 -16.65 2.86
CA ALA A 121 10.14 -17.63 2.75
C ALA A 121 10.33 -18.08 1.28
N PRO A 122 11.58 -18.18 0.80
CA PRO A 122 11.85 -18.73 -0.52
C PRO A 122 11.54 -20.24 -0.55
N ASN A 123 11.32 -20.75 -1.76
CA ASN A 123 11.09 -22.18 -2.00
C ASN A 123 12.37 -23.00 -1.83
N ASP A 124 13.52 -22.45 -2.22
CA ASP A 124 14.83 -23.06 -2.03
C ASP A 124 15.90 -22.02 -1.71
N ILE A 125 16.95 -22.43 -0.99
CA ILE A 125 18.08 -21.58 -0.60
C ILE A 125 19.40 -22.30 -0.87
N GLN A 126 20.22 -21.73 -1.74
CA GLN A 126 21.58 -22.18 -1.99
C GLN A 126 22.59 -21.22 -1.37
N ARG A 127 23.67 -21.75 -0.79
CA ARG A 127 24.66 -20.96 -0.03
C ARG A 127 26.07 -21.24 -0.54
N PHE A 128 26.75 -20.17 -0.92
CA PHE A 128 28.15 -20.11 -1.32
C PHE A 128 28.90 -19.30 -0.26
N GLU A 129 28.88 -19.78 0.97
CA GLU A 129 29.55 -19.15 2.11
C GLU A 129 30.87 -19.89 2.40
N GLY A 130 31.91 -19.16 2.80
CA GLY A 130 33.23 -19.75 3.12
C GLY A 130 34.05 -20.23 1.92
N ARG A 131 33.68 -19.82 0.70
CA ARG A 131 34.46 -20.07 -0.53
C ARG A 131 35.64 -19.11 -0.61
N THR A 132 36.75 -19.55 -1.21
CA THR A 132 37.93 -18.70 -1.43
C THR A 132 37.83 -17.87 -2.70
N THR A 133 37.10 -18.37 -3.70
CA THR A 133 36.98 -17.81 -5.05
C THR A 133 35.84 -16.82 -5.22
N VAL A 134 34.78 -16.94 -4.40
CA VAL A 134 33.59 -16.09 -4.46
C VAL A 134 33.26 -15.47 -3.12
N TYR A 135 32.69 -14.26 -3.13
CA TYR A 135 32.19 -13.65 -1.91
C TYR A 135 31.01 -14.45 -1.34
N GLY A 136 30.79 -14.35 -0.04
CA GLY A 136 29.68 -14.98 0.65
C GLY A 136 28.36 -14.64 -0.05
N THR A 137 27.76 -15.64 -0.70
CA THR A 137 26.59 -15.44 -1.56
C THR A 137 25.48 -16.43 -1.20
N VAL A 138 24.24 -15.96 -1.22
CA VAL A 138 23.04 -16.77 -0.98
C VAL A 138 22.06 -16.53 -2.11
N ILE A 139 21.59 -17.61 -2.73
CA ILE A 139 20.59 -17.59 -3.81
C ILE A 139 19.27 -18.05 -3.21
N TRP A 140 18.22 -17.25 -3.38
CA TRP A 140 16.85 -17.58 -3.03
C TRP A 140 16.07 -17.89 -4.31
N PHE A 141 15.41 -19.04 -4.35
CA PHE A 141 14.52 -19.39 -5.46
C PHE A 141 13.06 -19.19 -5.04
N TYR A 142 12.29 -18.54 -5.89
CA TYR A 142 10.85 -18.36 -5.75
C TYR A 142 10.13 -18.92 -6.97
N GLN A 143 8.98 -19.56 -6.75
CA GLN A 143 8.08 -20.05 -7.78
C GLN A 143 6.61 -19.90 -7.36
N GLY A 144 5.70 -19.91 -8.33
CA GLY A 144 4.26 -19.89 -8.06
C GLY A 144 3.70 -18.52 -7.64
N LEU A 145 4.44 -17.43 -7.86
CA LEU A 145 4.02 -16.07 -7.52
C LEU A 145 3.45 -15.30 -8.74
N THR A 146 2.97 -16.02 -9.75
CA THR A 146 2.48 -15.44 -11.00
C THR A 146 1.23 -14.58 -10.82
N GLU A 147 0.39 -14.91 -9.83
CA GLU A 147 -0.78 -14.11 -9.45
C GLU A 147 -0.41 -12.67 -9.03
N PHE A 148 0.84 -12.46 -8.65
CA PHE A 148 1.38 -11.14 -8.29
C PHE A 148 2.12 -10.44 -9.43
N GLY A 149 2.04 -10.97 -10.65
CA GLY A 149 2.72 -10.42 -11.83
C GLY A 149 4.23 -10.69 -11.87
N LEU A 150 4.70 -11.67 -11.09
CA LEU A 150 6.08 -12.15 -11.08
C LEU A 150 6.26 -13.33 -12.05
N PRO A 151 7.49 -13.63 -12.51
CA PRO A 151 7.78 -14.81 -13.33
C PRO A 151 7.37 -16.13 -12.65
N PRO A 152 7.12 -17.22 -13.42
CA PRO A 152 6.74 -18.51 -12.87
C PRO A 152 7.78 -19.12 -11.93
N GLY A 153 9.06 -18.84 -12.19
CA GLY A 153 10.18 -19.12 -11.31
C GLY A 153 11.26 -18.06 -11.51
N PHE A 154 11.93 -17.66 -10.44
CA PHE A 154 13.03 -16.70 -10.49
C PHE A 154 13.93 -16.82 -9.26
N HIS A 155 15.13 -16.26 -9.38
CA HIS A 155 16.12 -16.19 -8.32
C HIS A 155 16.24 -14.76 -7.79
N LEU A 156 16.62 -14.63 -6.53
CA LEU A 156 17.15 -13.40 -5.95
C LEU A 156 18.48 -13.75 -5.31
N VAL A 157 19.54 -13.05 -5.71
CA VAL A 157 20.90 -13.32 -5.25
C VAL A 157 21.27 -12.24 -4.25
N PHE A 158 21.83 -12.65 -3.12
CA PHE A 158 22.35 -11.73 -2.11
C PHE A 158 23.81 -12.05 -1.86
N PHE A 159 24.68 -11.02 -1.84
CA PHE A 159 26.11 -11.22 -1.66
C PHE A 159 26.71 -10.20 -0.68
N GLN A 160 27.79 -10.59 -0.02
CA GLN A 160 28.58 -9.71 0.84
C GLN A 160 29.64 -9.01 -0.02
N GLU A 161 29.32 -7.80 -0.47
CA GLU A 161 30.26 -6.94 -1.21
C GLU A 161 31.56 -6.76 -0.40
N GLY A 162 32.70 -7.16 -0.96
CA GLY A 162 34.00 -7.11 -0.27
C GLY A 162 34.22 -8.19 0.80
N GLY A 163 33.30 -9.16 0.94
CA GLY A 163 33.47 -10.36 1.76
C GLY A 163 33.12 -10.23 3.24
N PHE A 164 32.61 -9.07 3.68
CA PHE A 164 32.17 -8.87 5.06
C PHE A 164 30.91 -7.99 5.13
N GLY A 165 30.22 -8.05 6.26
CA GLY A 165 29.08 -7.19 6.54
C GLY A 165 27.76 -7.70 5.97
N GLU A 166 26.93 -6.76 5.52
CA GLU A 166 25.55 -7.00 5.11
C GLU A 166 25.46 -7.68 3.73
N PHE A 167 24.56 -8.65 3.61
CA PHE A 167 24.19 -9.21 2.31
C PHE A 167 23.32 -8.22 1.55
N LYS A 168 23.82 -7.73 0.41
CA LYS A 168 23.12 -6.82 -0.49
C LYS A 168 22.45 -7.57 -1.62
N LEU A 169 21.31 -7.09 -2.07
CA LEU A 169 20.62 -7.62 -3.24
C LEU A 169 21.47 -7.35 -4.49
N TYR A 170 21.78 -8.42 -5.21
CA TYR A 170 22.55 -8.41 -6.44
C TYR A 170 21.68 -7.99 -7.63
N SER A 171 22.22 -7.11 -8.47
CA SER A 171 21.66 -6.75 -9.77
C SER A 171 22.64 -7.18 -10.87
N PRO A 172 22.22 -8.03 -11.82
CA PRO A 172 23.07 -8.39 -12.96
C PRO A 172 23.60 -7.17 -13.73
N LEU A 173 22.77 -6.14 -13.90
CA LEU A 173 23.08 -4.98 -14.73
C LEU A 173 23.98 -3.96 -14.01
N LYS A 174 23.83 -3.84 -12.69
CA LYS A 174 24.64 -2.92 -11.86
C LYS A 174 25.96 -3.56 -11.40
N ASP A 175 25.91 -4.81 -10.95
CA ASP A 175 27.02 -5.45 -10.24
C ASP A 175 27.79 -6.41 -11.16
N GLY A 176 27.10 -7.17 -12.03
CA GLY A 176 27.72 -8.09 -12.99
C GLY A 176 28.38 -9.33 -12.35
N PRO A 177 28.77 -10.36 -13.13
CA PRO A 177 29.34 -11.59 -12.58
C PRO A 177 30.64 -11.37 -11.79
N GLN A 178 31.43 -10.37 -12.19
CA GLN A 178 32.68 -9.98 -11.54
C GLN A 178 32.50 -9.60 -10.06
N ALA A 179 31.37 -9.00 -9.69
CA ALA A 179 31.12 -8.56 -8.31
C ALA A 179 30.95 -9.73 -7.34
N LEU A 180 30.73 -10.95 -7.84
CA LEU A 180 30.60 -12.17 -7.03
C LEU A 180 31.96 -12.82 -6.74
N MET A 181 33.02 -12.45 -7.46
CA MET A 181 34.33 -13.07 -7.35
C MET A 181 35.25 -12.30 -6.40
N THR A 182 36.04 -13.02 -5.60
CA THR A 182 37.02 -12.39 -4.67
C THR A 182 38.27 -11.87 -5.39
N SER A 183 38.53 -12.36 -6.60
CA SER A 183 39.72 -12.03 -7.38
C SER A 183 39.39 -12.08 -8.87
N TYR A 184 39.00 -10.94 -9.43
CA TYR A 184 38.82 -10.76 -10.88
C TYR A 184 39.77 -9.66 -11.37
N TRP A 185 40.57 -9.97 -12.38
CA TRP A 185 41.62 -9.08 -12.90
C TRP A 185 41.38 -8.67 -14.36
N GLY A 186 40.21 -8.99 -14.92
CA GLY A 186 39.81 -8.63 -16.28
C GLY A 186 39.16 -7.25 -16.37
N ASP A 187 38.68 -6.90 -17.58
CA ASP A 187 37.89 -5.67 -17.80
C ASP A 187 36.53 -5.80 -17.08
N PRO A 188 36.17 -4.88 -16.17
CA PRO A 188 34.86 -4.87 -15.52
C PRO A 188 33.67 -4.75 -16.47
N LEU A 189 33.86 -4.29 -17.71
CA LEU A 189 32.81 -4.19 -18.72
C LEU A 189 32.69 -5.46 -19.58
N ASP A 190 33.65 -6.38 -19.46
CA ASP A 190 33.61 -7.67 -20.15
C ASP A 190 32.91 -8.73 -19.29
N TYR A 191 31.59 -8.63 -19.25
CA TYR A 191 30.71 -9.57 -18.53
C TYR A 191 30.81 -11.01 -19.05
N LEU A 192 31.19 -11.22 -20.32
CA LEU A 192 31.28 -12.56 -20.90
C LEU A 192 32.50 -13.30 -20.34
N THR A 193 33.65 -12.63 -20.28
CA THR A 193 34.86 -13.19 -19.67
C THR A 193 34.62 -13.45 -18.18
N ALA A 194 34.07 -12.48 -17.45
CA ALA A 194 33.72 -12.65 -16.04
C ALA A 194 32.75 -13.82 -15.79
N TYR A 195 31.73 -13.99 -16.64
CA TYR A 195 30.81 -15.12 -16.56
C TYR A 195 31.52 -16.46 -16.79
N ASN A 196 32.39 -16.55 -17.79
CA ASN A 196 33.10 -17.80 -18.10
C ASN A 196 34.05 -18.18 -16.96
N GLU A 197 34.78 -17.24 -16.39
CA GLU A 197 35.63 -17.48 -15.21
C GLU A 197 34.80 -17.93 -14.00
N LEU A 198 33.69 -17.24 -13.72
CA LEU A 198 32.78 -17.63 -12.64
C LEU A 198 32.21 -19.03 -12.87
N ARG A 199 31.90 -19.40 -14.13
CA ARG A 199 31.36 -20.72 -14.48
C ARG A 199 32.37 -21.85 -14.28
N GLU A 200 33.65 -21.60 -14.53
CA GLU A 200 34.72 -22.57 -14.26
C GLU A 200 34.88 -22.83 -12.76
N MET A 201 34.68 -21.79 -11.92
CA MET A 201 34.84 -21.87 -10.47
C MET A 201 33.60 -22.37 -9.73
N GLU A 202 32.44 -21.78 -10.00
CA GLU A 202 31.16 -22.04 -9.34
C GLU A 202 30.01 -22.04 -10.38
N PRO A 203 29.77 -23.18 -11.07
CA PRO A 203 28.82 -23.27 -12.18
C PRO A 203 27.38 -22.86 -11.83
N GLU A 204 26.92 -23.21 -10.63
CA GLU A 204 25.55 -22.88 -10.16
C GLU A 204 25.38 -21.37 -9.95
N LEU A 205 26.41 -20.70 -9.42
CA LEU A 205 26.37 -19.26 -9.20
C LEU A 205 26.47 -18.48 -10.51
N ALA A 206 27.25 -18.98 -11.48
CA ALA A 206 27.32 -18.38 -12.81
C ALA A 206 25.96 -18.37 -13.50
N GLN A 207 25.14 -19.42 -13.36
CA GLN A 207 23.82 -19.49 -14.01
C GLN A 207 22.90 -18.34 -13.65
N VAL A 208 23.04 -17.75 -12.45
CA VAL A 208 22.21 -16.65 -11.97
C VAL A 208 22.87 -15.28 -12.08
N SER A 209 24.13 -15.21 -12.54
CA SER A 209 24.90 -13.95 -12.54
C SER A 209 24.54 -13.03 -13.71
N LEU A 210 24.10 -13.57 -14.85
CA LEU A 210 23.65 -12.76 -15.99
C LEU A 210 22.13 -12.59 -16.06
N SER A 211 21.37 -13.57 -15.54
CA SER A 211 19.93 -13.45 -15.40
C SER A 211 19.43 -14.17 -14.16
N LEU A 212 18.48 -13.53 -13.49
CA LEU A 212 17.74 -14.07 -12.36
C LEU A 212 16.56 -14.94 -12.79
N ILE A 213 16.20 -14.96 -14.08
CA ILE A 213 15.03 -15.66 -14.61
C ILE A 213 15.48 -16.91 -15.39
N PRO A 214 15.16 -18.12 -14.92
CA PRO A 214 15.49 -19.35 -15.62
C PRO A 214 14.95 -19.37 -17.06
N GLY A 215 15.78 -19.81 -18.00
CA GLY A 215 15.40 -19.95 -19.41
C GLY A 215 15.40 -18.64 -20.21
N GLU A 216 15.83 -17.52 -19.63
CA GLU A 216 16.00 -16.27 -20.37
C GLU A 216 17.25 -16.34 -21.27
N GLY A 217 17.03 -16.68 -22.54
CA GLY A 217 18.06 -16.98 -23.52
C GLY A 217 18.25 -15.92 -24.61
N GLY A 218 18.24 -14.64 -24.28
CA GLY A 218 18.40 -13.56 -25.27
C GLY A 218 19.80 -12.95 -25.22
N ALA A 219 19.87 -11.82 -24.52
CA ALA A 219 21.09 -11.04 -24.35
C ALA A 219 22.16 -11.76 -23.50
N THR A 220 21.72 -12.66 -22.61
CA THR A 220 22.56 -13.50 -21.73
C THR A 220 23.50 -14.42 -22.51
N PHE A 221 23.08 -14.94 -23.67
CA PHE A 221 23.94 -15.77 -24.53
C PHE A 221 25.10 -15.00 -25.16
N ILE A 222 24.98 -13.68 -25.29
CA ILE A 222 26.03 -12.78 -25.79
C ILE A 222 26.80 -12.17 -24.58
N GLY A 223 26.63 -12.72 -23.38
CA GLY A 223 27.29 -12.27 -22.15
C GLY A 223 26.75 -10.96 -21.59
N ARG A 224 25.61 -10.44 -22.06
CA ARG A 224 25.04 -9.19 -21.54
C ARG A 224 24.09 -9.48 -20.38
N PRO A 225 24.17 -8.72 -19.27
CA PRO A 225 23.21 -8.81 -18.19
C PRO A 225 21.77 -8.56 -18.65
N SER A 226 20.83 -9.26 -18.03
CA SER A 226 19.40 -9.17 -18.34
C SER A 226 18.75 -7.93 -17.71
N LEU A 227 18.20 -7.05 -18.55
CA LEU A 227 17.32 -5.97 -18.12
C LEU A 227 16.05 -6.50 -17.43
N SER A 228 15.57 -7.68 -17.82
CA SER A 228 14.36 -8.28 -17.23
C SER A 228 14.59 -8.67 -15.76
N SER A 229 15.82 -8.97 -15.37
CA SER A 229 16.21 -9.25 -13.99
C SER A 229 16.07 -8.02 -13.10
N ASP A 230 16.51 -6.85 -13.57
CA ASP A 230 16.33 -5.60 -12.84
C ASP A 230 14.86 -5.16 -12.78
N LEU A 231 14.11 -5.36 -13.87
CA LEU A 231 12.66 -5.16 -13.85
C LEU A 231 11.96 -6.10 -12.86
N LEU A 232 12.42 -7.35 -12.73
CA LEU A 232 11.96 -8.29 -11.72
C LEU A 232 12.21 -7.73 -10.31
N ILE A 233 13.42 -7.27 -10.00
CA ILE A 233 13.75 -6.67 -8.70
C ILE A 233 12.78 -5.52 -8.38
N GLN A 234 12.56 -4.59 -9.32
CA GLN A 234 11.61 -3.49 -9.15
C GLN A 234 10.15 -3.95 -8.95
N ARG A 235 9.74 -5.04 -9.63
CA ARG A 235 8.40 -5.64 -9.45
C ARG A 235 8.26 -6.28 -8.08
N VAL A 236 9.28 -6.99 -7.58
CA VAL A 236 9.28 -7.55 -6.22
C VAL A 236 9.05 -6.44 -5.21
N GLU A 237 9.76 -5.31 -5.32
CA GLU A 237 9.62 -4.19 -4.40
C GLU A 237 8.21 -3.57 -4.36
N THR A 238 7.47 -3.65 -5.46
CA THR A 238 6.13 -3.07 -5.60
C THR A 238 5.00 -4.09 -5.46
N THR A 239 5.33 -5.37 -5.25
CA THR A 239 4.36 -6.48 -5.25
C THR A 239 3.27 -6.29 -4.19
N ALA A 240 3.65 -5.95 -2.96
CA ALA A 240 2.68 -5.77 -1.87
C ALA A 240 1.75 -4.55 -2.07
N ILE A 241 2.21 -3.53 -2.80
CA ILE A 241 1.46 -2.30 -3.04
C ILE A 241 0.41 -2.51 -4.14
N ARG A 242 0.73 -3.28 -5.18
CA ARG A 242 -0.15 -3.50 -6.34
C ARG A 242 -1.39 -4.34 -6.06
N GLN A 243 -1.41 -5.08 -4.96
CA GLN A 243 -2.53 -5.96 -4.60
C GLN A 243 -3.77 -5.19 -4.08
N ILE A 244 -3.72 -3.86 -3.98
CA ILE A 244 -4.65 -3.09 -3.16
C ILE A 244 -5.32 -1.99 -3.99
N GLU A 245 -6.63 -1.86 -3.80
CA GLU A 245 -7.41 -0.78 -4.37
C GLU A 245 -7.14 0.54 -3.63
N GLU A 246 -6.29 1.40 -4.20
CA GLU A 246 -5.95 2.72 -3.64
C GLU A 246 -7.17 3.63 -3.33
N ARG A 247 -8.35 3.33 -3.89
CA ARG A 247 -9.58 4.11 -3.74
C ARG A 247 -10.05 4.20 -2.29
N TYR A 248 -9.86 3.14 -1.48
CA TYR A 248 -10.31 3.13 -0.10
C TYR A 248 -9.63 4.23 0.73
N ALA A 249 -8.32 4.44 0.52
CA ALA A 249 -7.54 5.43 1.26
C ALA A 249 -7.99 6.86 0.94
N LYS A 250 -8.33 7.14 -0.33
CA LYS A 250 -8.88 8.44 -0.74
C LYS A 250 -10.24 8.70 -0.12
N LYS A 251 -11.13 7.70 -0.17
CA LYS A 251 -12.47 7.77 0.43
C LYS A 251 -12.41 7.91 1.96
N PHE A 252 -11.43 7.31 2.63
CA PHE A 252 -11.22 7.48 4.07
C PHE A 252 -11.09 8.97 4.43
N LEU A 253 -10.29 9.73 3.67
CA LEU A 253 -10.09 11.16 3.93
C LEU A 253 -11.32 12.01 3.57
N GLU A 254 -12.05 11.64 2.52
CA GLU A 254 -13.26 12.34 2.07
C GLU A 254 -14.42 12.20 3.07
N TYR A 255 -14.56 11.02 3.69
CA TYR A 255 -15.70 10.72 4.57
C TYR A 255 -15.35 10.70 6.06
N LYS A 256 -14.11 11.06 6.45
CA LYS A 256 -13.65 11.04 7.85
C LYS A 256 -14.50 11.87 8.82
N ASP A 257 -15.15 12.93 8.32
CA ASP A 257 -15.95 13.87 9.12
C ASP A 257 -17.46 13.54 9.08
N ILE A 258 -17.88 12.55 8.27
CA ILE A 258 -19.30 12.22 8.02
C ILE A 258 -19.67 10.86 8.62
N VAL A 259 -18.71 9.95 8.80
CA VAL A 259 -18.98 8.58 9.25
C VAL A 259 -18.55 8.43 10.71
N GLU A 260 -19.52 8.52 11.62
CA GLU A 260 -19.34 8.01 12.98
C GLU A 260 -18.99 6.50 12.92
N VAL A 261 -17.80 6.17 13.42
CA VAL A 261 -17.53 5.05 14.33
C VAL A 261 -18.28 3.75 13.98
N GLU A 262 -17.74 2.97 13.04
CA GLU A 262 -17.76 1.48 12.93
C GLU A 262 -17.66 0.99 11.47
N TYR A 263 -18.00 1.82 10.48
CA TYR A 263 -18.21 1.34 9.10
C TYR A 263 -17.05 1.53 8.11
N THR A 264 -15.93 2.14 8.51
CA THR A 264 -14.73 2.31 7.63
C THR A 264 -13.93 1.02 7.41
N ALA A 265 -14.25 0.00 8.19
CA ALA A 265 -13.60 -1.30 8.22
C ALA A 265 -14.10 -2.29 7.15
N ASN A 266 -15.34 -2.13 6.71
CA ASN A 266 -16.02 -3.02 5.76
C ASN A 266 -16.42 -2.21 4.53
N TYR A 267 -15.48 -1.47 3.95
CA TYR A 267 -15.71 -0.76 2.70
C TYR A 267 -15.98 -1.78 1.59
N ILE A 268 -17.15 -1.68 0.97
CA ILE A 268 -17.51 -2.43 -0.23
C ILE A 268 -17.34 -1.48 -1.40
N ASP A 269 -16.56 -1.88 -2.41
CA ASP A 269 -16.44 -1.04 -3.59
C ASP A 269 -17.79 -0.85 -4.27
N SER A 270 -18.02 0.37 -4.76
CA SER A 270 -19.28 0.74 -5.35
C SER A 270 -19.10 1.77 -6.44
N ASP A 271 -19.69 1.51 -7.60
CA ASP A 271 -19.87 2.54 -8.62
C ASP A 271 -21.17 3.30 -8.35
N SER A 272 -21.19 4.57 -8.76
CA SER A 272 -22.37 5.41 -8.56
C SER A 272 -22.57 6.35 -9.72
N LEU A 273 -23.84 6.55 -10.08
CA LEU A 273 -24.26 7.54 -11.06
C LEU A 273 -25.27 8.46 -10.40
N VAL A 274 -25.04 9.77 -10.50
CA VAL A 274 -25.97 10.79 -10.03
C VAL A 274 -26.36 11.68 -11.20
N LYS A 275 -27.66 11.91 -11.38
CA LYS A 275 -28.20 12.78 -12.43
C LYS A 275 -29.31 13.66 -11.89
N VAL A 276 -29.18 14.97 -12.10
CA VAL A 276 -30.25 15.92 -11.79
C VAL A 276 -31.14 16.07 -13.00
N ILE A 277 -32.43 15.81 -12.84
CA ILE A 277 -33.44 15.92 -13.89
C ILE A 277 -34.48 16.94 -13.45
N LYS A 278 -34.74 17.94 -14.30
CA LYS A 278 -35.84 18.87 -14.09
C LYS A 278 -37.12 18.25 -14.60
N ASP A 279 -38.09 18.08 -13.70
CA ASP A 279 -39.40 17.59 -14.07
C ASP A 279 -40.25 18.71 -14.72
N ARG A 280 -41.29 18.31 -15.46
CA ARG A 280 -42.24 19.23 -16.10
C ARG A 280 -42.97 20.13 -15.11
N SER A 281 -43.10 19.70 -13.85
CA SER A 281 -43.63 20.50 -12.74
C SER A 281 -42.72 21.65 -12.29
N GLY A 282 -41.47 21.70 -12.77
CA GLY A 282 -40.48 22.71 -12.40
C GLY A 282 -39.57 22.33 -11.24
N PHE A 283 -39.88 21.24 -10.51
CA PHE A 283 -39.01 20.68 -9.48
C PHE A 283 -37.79 19.98 -10.07
N TYR A 284 -36.67 20.03 -9.36
CA TYR A 284 -35.49 19.26 -9.68
C TYR A 284 -35.51 17.96 -8.88
N PHE A 285 -35.25 16.83 -9.53
CA PHE A 285 -35.07 15.54 -8.89
C PHE A 285 -33.63 15.08 -9.07
N VAL A 286 -33.02 14.63 -7.98
CA VAL A 286 -31.74 13.95 -8.02
C VAL A 286 -32.03 12.46 -8.12
N HIS A 287 -31.70 11.89 -9.26
CA HIS A 287 -31.66 10.45 -9.44
C HIS A 287 -30.28 9.97 -9.05
N TYR A 288 -30.23 8.89 -8.29
CA TYR A 288 -28.98 8.21 -8.01
C TYR A 288 -29.12 6.72 -8.25
N ALA A 289 -28.02 6.12 -8.69
CA ALA A 289 -27.85 4.69 -8.77
C ALA A 289 -26.51 4.34 -8.11
N ILE A 290 -26.51 3.32 -7.26
CA ILE A 290 -25.33 2.83 -6.55
C ILE A 290 -25.25 1.34 -6.85
N GLU A 291 -24.16 0.92 -7.46
CA GLU A 291 -23.87 -0.46 -7.81
C GLU A 291 -22.85 -1.01 -6.81
N LEU A 292 -23.23 -2.03 -6.03
CA LEU A 292 -22.36 -2.65 -5.04
C LEU A 292 -21.58 -3.81 -5.68
N ALA A 293 -20.26 -3.80 -5.54
CA ALA A 293 -19.39 -4.86 -6.07
C ALA A 293 -19.62 -6.20 -5.36
N LYS A 294 -19.96 -6.19 -4.07
CA LYS A 294 -20.24 -7.37 -3.24
C LYS A 294 -21.36 -7.07 -2.25
N LEU A 295 -22.10 -8.10 -1.84
CA LEU A 295 -23.12 -7.99 -0.80
C LEU A 295 -22.94 -9.14 0.20
N SER A 296 -22.73 -8.80 1.46
CA SER A 296 -22.78 -9.78 2.57
C SER A 296 -24.23 -9.99 2.99
N VAL A 297 -24.64 -11.25 3.09
CA VAL A 297 -26.00 -11.65 3.48
C VAL A 297 -25.95 -12.51 4.74
N GLY A 298 -26.88 -12.28 5.66
CA GLY A 298 -27.18 -13.21 6.74
C GLY A 298 -28.03 -14.36 6.20
N GLN A 299 -27.96 -15.53 6.84
CA GLN A 299 -28.81 -16.67 6.57
C GLN A 299 -29.56 -17.07 7.84
N TYR A 300 -30.88 -17.22 7.74
CA TYR A 300 -31.70 -17.80 8.80
C TYR A 300 -32.66 -18.80 8.16
N GLU A 301 -32.59 -20.05 8.62
CA GLU A 301 -33.23 -21.20 7.97
C GLU A 301 -32.88 -21.27 6.46
N ASN A 302 -33.89 -21.23 5.58
CA ASN A 302 -33.75 -21.27 4.12
C ASN A 302 -33.94 -19.88 3.47
N LYS A 303 -33.79 -18.79 4.24
CA LYS A 303 -33.90 -17.42 3.73
C LYS A 303 -32.61 -16.65 3.97
N TYR A 304 -32.24 -15.84 2.99
CA TYR A 304 -31.11 -14.93 3.07
C TYR A 304 -31.63 -13.51 3.26
N TYR A 305 -30.96 -12.71 4.08
CA TYR A 305 -31.34 -11.33 4.31
C TYR A 305 -30.15 -10.40 4.34
N ALA A 306 -30.34 -9.16 3.89
CA ALA A 306 -29.37 -8.08 4.04
C ALA A 306 -30.07 -6.78 4.42
N ASN A 307 -29.51 -6.06 5.38
CA ASN A 307 -29.99 -4.74 5.77
C ASN A 307 -28.91 -3.72 5.43
N LEU A 308 -29.26 -2.77 4.56
CA LEU A 308 -28.38 -1.71 4.10
C LEU A 308 -28.90 -0.38 4.61
N LYS A 309 -28.01 0.45 5.14
CA LYS A 309 -28.31 1.82 5.56
C LYS A 309 -27.62 2.78 4.59
N LEU A 310 -28.40 3.55 3.86
CA LEU A 310 -27.92 4.53 2.90
C LEU A 310 -28.13 5.95 3.44
N ASN A 311 -27.03 6.68 3.58
CA ASN A 311 -27.06 8.09 3.96
C ASN A 311 -26.64 8.92 2.75
N GLY A 312 -27.34 10.02 2.48
CA GLY A 312 -26.99 10.94 1.41
C GLY A 312 -27.12 12.39 1.85
N THR A 313 -26.18 13.22 1.40
CA THR A 313 -26.15 14.65 1.70
C THR A 313 -25.91 15.42 0.41
N VAL A 314 -26.64 16.52 0.22
CA VAL A 314 -26.46 17.46 -0.88
C VAL A 314 -26.09 18.82 -0.31
N SER A 315 -25.01 19.40 -0.83
CA SER A 315 -24.48 20.69 -0.39
C SER A 315 -24.45 21.68 -1.55
N ASN A 316 -24.57 22.98 -1.26
CA ASN A 316 -24.35 24.03 -2.25
C ASN A 316 -22.84 24.21 -2.53
N LEU A 317 -22.47 25.08 -3.49
CA LEU A 317 -21.07 25.36 -3.84
C LEU A 317 -20.26 25.98 -2.68
N GLU A 318 -20.93 26.52 -1.66
CA GLU A 318 -20.32 27.11 -0.46
C GLU A 318 -20.20 26.08 0.69
N GLY A 319 -20.58 24.82 0.46
CA GLY A 319 -20.52 23.73 1.45
C GLY A 319 -21.69 23.71 2.44
N LYS A 320 -22.72 24.53 2.27
CA LYS A 320 -23.93 24.52 3.09
C LYS A 320 -24.85 23.37 2.66
N ASN A 321 -25.24 22.52 3.60
CA ASN A 321 -26.18 21.43 3.35
C ASN A 321 -27.56 21.95 2.96
N ILE A 322 -28.06 21.47 1.81
CA ILE A 322 -29.37 21.77 1.24
C ILE A 322 -30.36 20.64 1.54
N TYR A 323 -29.88 19.39 1.51
CA TYR A 323 -30.72 18.21 1.70
C TYR A 323 -29.92 17.09 2.33
N GLN A 324 -30.54 16.32 3.22
CA GLN A 324 -29.96 15.12 3.80
C GLN A 324 -31.05 14.07 3.95
N PHE A 325 -30.72 12.82 3.67
CA PHE A 325 -31.61 11.69 3.88
C PHE A 325 -30.87 10.50 4.48
N GLU A 326 -31.64 9.66 5.16
CA GLU A 326 -31.26 8.35 5.66
C GLU A 326 -32.32 7.36 5.18
N LYS A 327 -31.89 6.25 4.56
CA LYS A 327 -32.78 5.21 4.05
C LYS A 327 -32.29 3.84 4.50
N ASN A 328 -33.18 3.08 5.13
CA ASN A 328 -32.94 1.68 5.45
C ASN A 328 -33.55 0.80 4.35
N ILE A 329 -32.76 -0.10 3.79
CA ILE A 329 -33.13 -1.00 2.71
C ILE A 329 -32.95 -2.42 3.24
N SER A 330 -34.06 -3.11 3.46
CA SER A 330 -34.08 -4.53 3.81
C SER A 330 -34.30 -5.37 2.55
N LEU A 331 -33.41 -6.32 2.31
CA LEU A 331 -33.44 -7.25 1.20
C LEU A 331 -33.70 -8.64 1.74
N ASP A 332 -34.85 -9.21 1.40
CA ASP A 332 -35.14 -10.63 1.60
C ASP A 332 -34.88 -11.37 0.29
N LEU A 333 -33.94 -12.32 0.33
CA LEU A 333 -33.41 -13.02 -0.82
C LEU A 333 -33.66 -14.53 -0.68
N ASP A 334 -34.15 -15.14 -1.76
CA ASP A 334 -34.27 -16.59 -1.89
C ASP A 334 -32.99 -17.18 -2.53
N GLU A 335 -32.89 -18.52 -2.56
CA GLU A 335 -31.73 -19.22 -3.11
C GLU A 335 -31.45 -18.89 -4.58
N GLU A 336 -32.48 -18.66 -5.39
CA GLU A 336 -32.32 -18.33 -6.81
C GLU A 336 -31.74 -16.93 -6.98
N ARG A 337 -32.21 -15.96 -6.18
CA ARG A 337 -31.75 -14.58 -6.24
C ARG A 337 -30.34 -14.41 -5.67
N ILE A 338 -29.94 -15.22 -4.69
CA ILE A 338 -28.53 -15.31 -4.27
C ILE A 338 -27.64 -15.81 -5.40
N LYS A 339 -28.07 -16.85 -6.14
CA LYS A 339 -27.31 -17.37 -7.29
C LYS A 339 -27.15 -16.32 -8.40
N SER A 340 -28.16 -15.45 -8.62
CA SER A 340 -28.05 -14.34 -9.57
C SER A 340 -27.14 -13.21 -9.07
N ILE A 341 -27.23 -12.82 -7.79
CA ILE A 341 -26.38 -11.77 -7.19
C ILE A 341 -24.91 -12.19 -7.14
N ARG A 342 -24.61 -13.50 -7.05
CA ARG A 342 -23.23 -14.00 -7.21
C ARG A 342 -22.65 -13.77 -8.61
N ARG A 343 -23.50 -13.55 -9.62
CA ARG A 343 -23.10 -13.39 -11.03
C ARG A 343 -23.28 -11.96 -11.54
N GLN A 344 -24.07 -11.14 -10.85
CA GLN A 344 -24.35 -9.75 -11.23
C GLN A 344 -24.35 -8.84 -9.98
N PRO A 345 -23.67 -7.69 -10.05
CA PRO A 345 -23.65 -6.72 -8.95
C PRO A 345 -25.04 -6.16 -8.65
N LEU A 346 -25.27 -5.79 -7.37
CA LEU A 346 -26.56 -5.27 -6.92
C LEU A 346 -26.65 -3.77 -7.22
N LEU A 347 -27.68 -3.36 -7.96
CA LEU A 347 -27.97 -1.96 -8.24
C LEU A 347 -29.09 -1.44 -7.32
N ILE A 348 -28.77 -0.41 -6.53
CA ILE A 348 -29.73 0.36 -5.73
C ILE A 348 -30.00 1.66 -6.49
N GLN A 349 -31.24 1.90 -6.87
CA GLN A 349 -31.64 3.14 -7.54
C GLN A 349 -32.80 3.80 -6.80
N ASP A 350 -32.77 5.14 -6.75
CA ASP A 350 -33.87 5.92 -6.19
C ASP A 350 -33.79 7.37 -6.68
N MET A 351 -34.75 8.20 -6.25
CA MET A 351 -34.73 9.63 -6.47
C MET A 351 -35.27 10.41 -5.28
N PHE A 352 -34.81 11.65 -5.13
CA PHE A 352 -35.38 12.60 -4.17
C PHE A 352 -35.52 13.99 -4.79
N PRO A 353 -36.54 14.77 -4.38
CA PRO A 353 -36.71 16.13 -4.86
C PRO A 353 -35.71 17.08 -4.19
N LEU A 354 -35.15 18.00 -4.96
CA LEU A 354 -34.49 19.21 -4.45
C LEU A 354 -35.51 20.33 -4.42
N ILE A 355 -35.92 20.68 -3.20
CA ILE A 355 -36.74 21.86 -2.96
C ILE A 355 -35.81 23.07 -2.98
N PRO A 356 -36.02 24.06 -3.86
CA PRO A 356 -35.24 25.30 -3.82
C PRO A 356 -35.44 25.96 -2.45
N VAL A 357 -34.35 26.24 -1.74
CA VAL A 357 -34.36 27.03 -0.50
C VAL A 357 -34.45 28.50 -0.83
#